data_AF-A0A7X4IZ06-F1
#
_entry.id   AF-A0A7X4IZ06-F1
#
_cell.length_a   1.000
_cell.length_b   1.000
_cell.length_c   1.000
_cell.angle_alpha   90.00
_cell.angle_beta   90.00
_cell.angle_gamma   90.00
#
_symmetry.space_group_name_H-M   'P 1'
#
loop_
_entity.id
_entity.type
_entity.pdbx_description
1 polymer ?
#
loop_
_entity_poly.entity_id
_entity_poly.type
_entity_poly.pdbx_seq_one_letter_code
_entity_poly.pdbx_strand_id
1 'polypeptide(L)'
;MVEKWQRKGHAEREIAARWNDYVTQHLLPRLHGYELLMAPYAIAHLKIGLKLYETGYRFASDERAQVYLTNALEPPPEISQITMDFLPALAREAEAVGRVKRERRFTVVIGNPPYLGEAGRGGEWIASLMRGMELPSKRRTLSYFEVDGKPLGERNPKWVNDLYVRFTRLSQYLIERAGLGVHGFITNHGYIDNPTFRGMRWALLAAFDRIAVVDLHGNTKKKEVPPDGGRDENVFDIEQGVAIGLFVKSSAGGEGRKRVAAASRVRHSDLWGAREGKYSRLLGGVARTAWAEVDPRPSFFLLKPFAGDDTGEYSEWPSIREVLPVSGTGVITKRDRLSIHFDPDAAWNTVTTFAELSDSEARTRFRLPPDVRDWQFEWAQKDVRDSGPSRHHVRPILYRPFDRRFVYYTGRTRGFIGWPVVGIMGHMLGGG
;
A
#
# COMPACT_ATOMS: atom_id res chain seq x y z
N MET A 1 -33.33 10.91 -7.62
CA MET A 1 -34.36 10.25 -8.46
C MET A 1 -35.76 10.70 -8.06
N VAL A 2 -36.14 10.60 -6.78
CA VAL A 2 -37.43 11.09 -6.25
C VAL A 2 -37.71 12.54 -6.65
N GLU A 3 -36.78 13.47 -6.39
CA GLU A 3 -36.92 14.87 -6.80
C GLU A 3 -37.15 15.07 -8.31
N LYS A 4 -36.58 14.20 -9.15
CA LYS A 4 -36.77 14.25 -10.60
C LYS A 4 -38.18 13.83 -10.98
N TRP A 5 -38.76 12.84 -10.29
CA TRP A 5 -40.14 12.41 -10.53
C TRP A 5 -41.16 13.40 -9.95
N GLN A 6 -40.87 14.00 -8.79
CA GLN A 6 -41.66 15.12 -8.24
C GLN A 6 -41.72 16.30 -9.22
N ARG A 7 -40.56 16.70 -9.79
CA ARG A 7 -40.50 17.73 -10.84
C ARG A 7 -41.26 17.38 -12.11
N LYS A 8 -41.55 16.10 -12.36
CA LYS A 8 -42.37 15.62 -13.49
C LYS A 8 -43.87 15.54 -13.16
N GLY A 9 -44.29 15.96 -11.97
CA GLY A 9 -45.70 15.98 -11.56
C GLY A 9 -46.27 14.63 -11.12
N HIS A 10 -45.44 13.63 -10.84
CA HIS A 10 -45.92 12.34 -10.33
C HIS A 10 -46.45 12.46 -8.90
N ALA A 11 -47.63 11.86 -8.65
CA ALA A 11 -48.18 11.77 -7.31
C ALA A 11 -47.33 10.86 -6.40
N GLU A 12 -47.42 11.02 -5.08
CA GLU A 12 -46.59 10.26 -4.13
C GLU A 12 -46.73 8.73 -4.28
N ARG A 13 -47.95 8.23 -4.52
CA ARG A 13 -48.19 6.80 -4.76
C ARG A 13 -47.48 6.31 -6.03
N GLU A 14 -47.49 7.10 -7.09
CA GLU A 14 -46.78 6.78 -8.34
C GLU A 14 -45.27 6.79 -8.15
N ILE A 15 -44.75 7.76 -7.37
CA ILE A 15 -43.33 7.84 -7.03
C ILE A 15 -42.91 6.61 -6.22
N ALA A 16 -43.71 6.18 -5.25
CA ALA A 16 -43.42 5.00 -4.44
C ALA A 16 -43.39 3.72 -5.30
N ALA A 17 -44.35 3.56 -6.23
CA ALA A 17 -44.34 2.44 -7.18
C ALA A 17 -43.08 2.47 -8.07
N ARG A 18 -42.79 3.61 -8.70
CA ARG A 18 -41.59 3.81 -9.54
C ARG A 18 -40.28 3.57 -8.78
N TRP A 19 -40.23 3.94 -7.50
CA TRP A 19 -39.07 3.68 -6.65
C TRP A 19 -38.86 2.18 -6.45
N ASN A 20 -39.92 1.44 -6.12
CA ASN A 20 -39.84 -0.01 -5.94
C ASN A 20 -39.40 -0.71 -7.23
N ASP A 21 -39.98 -0.33 -8.38
CA ASP A 21 -39.57 -0.86 -9.69
C ASP A 21 -38.10 -0.55 -10.00
N TYR A 22 -37.67 0.69 -9.78
CA TYR A 22 -36.29 1.11 -10.00
C TYR A 22 -35.30 0.34 -9.13
N VAL A 23 -35.63 0.13 -7.85
CA VAL A 23 -34.74 -0.60 -6.93
C VAL A 23 -34.53 -2.03 -7.42
N THR A 24 -35.61 -2.75 -7.73
CA THR A 24 -35.57 -4.14 -8.18
C THR A 24 -34.92 -4.28 -9.56
N GLN A 25 -35.34 -3.49 -10.56
CA GLN A 25 -34.90 -3.69 -11.95
C GLN A 25 -33.54 -3.06 -12.26
N HIS A 26 -33.15 -2.04 -11.50
CA HIS A 26 -31.99 -1.23 -11.84
C HIS A 26 -31.00 -1.05 -10.70
N LEU A 27 -31.40 -0.86 -9.44
CA LEU A 27 -30.42 -0.61 -8.38
C LEU A 27 -29.71 -1.90 -7.93
N LEU A 28 -30.48 -2.88 -7.45
CA LEU A 28 -29.95 -4.13 -6.89
C LEU A 28 -29.10 -4.91 -7.89
N PRO A 29 -29.48 -5.06 -9.19
CA PRO A 29 -28.67 -5.80 -10.15
C PRO A 29 -27.33 -5.14 -10.49
N ARG A 30 -27.14 -3.86 -10.15
CA ARG A 30 -25.89 -3.12 -10.40
C ARG A 30 -25.03 -2.96 -9.14
N LEU A 31 -25.58 -3.16 -7.95
CA LEU A 31 -24.88 -3.02 -6.68
C LEU A 31 -24.17 -4.33 -6.31
N HIS A 32 -22.85 -4.36 -6.41
CA HIS A 32 -22.04 -5.52 -6.08
C HIS A 32 -21.07 -5.23 -4.93
N GLY A 33 -20.85 -6.21 -4.06
CA GLY A 33 -19.87 -6.13 -2.97
C GLY A 33 -19.20 -7.47 -2.72
N TYR A 34 -17.94 -7.43 -2.26
CA TYR A 34 -17.22 -8.62 -1.84
C TYR A 34 -16.77 -8.43 -0.40
N GLU A 35 -17.03 -9.43 0.43
CA GLU A 35 -16.62 -9.45 1.83
C GLU A 35 -15.99 -10.80 2.15
N LEU A 36 -14.93 -10.80 2.96
CA LEU A 36 -14.19 -12.01 3.30
C LEU A 36 -14.76 -12.69 4.55
N LEU A 37 -15.31 -11.91 5.49
CA LEU A 37 -15.76 -12.38 6.79
C LEU A 37 -17.29 -12.53 6.86
N MET A 38 -17.76 -13.67 7.38
CA MET A 38 -19.20 -13.99 7.45
C MET A 38 -20.02 -12.96 8.24
N ALA A 39 -19.51 -12.45 9.37
CA ALA A 39 -20.23 -11.49 10.19
C ALA A 39 -20.39 -10.12 9.49
N PRO A 40 -19.33 -9.45 9.00
CA PRO A 40 -19.47 -8.27 8.14
C PRO A 40 -20.35 -8.49 6.91
N TYR A 41 -20.29 -9.66 6.28
CA TYR A 41 -21.13 -10.03 5.14
C TYR A 41 -22.63 -9.99 5.49
N ALA A 42 -23.02 -10.58 6.63
CA ALA A 42 -24.39 -10.56 7.11
C ALA A 42 -24.84 -9.14 7.52
N ILE A 43 -23.96 -8.39 8.21
CA ILE A 43 -24.22 -7.00 8.60
C ILE A 43 -24.41 -6.10 7.37
N ALA A 44 -23.64 -6.31 6.30
CA ALA A 44 -23.78 -5.55 5.06
C ALA A 44 -25.17 -5.75 4.43
N HIS A 45 -25.64 -7.00 4.33
CA HIS A 45 -26.98 -7.30 3.85
C HIS A 45 -28.07 -6.64 4.69
N LEU A 46 -27.96 -6.74 6.02
CA LEU A 46 -28.90 -6.12 6.95
C LEU A 46 -28.95 -4.60 6.80
N LYS A 47 -27.78 -3.93 6.78
CA LYS A 47 -27.70 -2.47 6.68
C LYS A 47 -28.20 -1.95 5.33
N ILE A 48 -27.88 -2.64 4.23
CA ILE A 48 -28.40 -2.28 2.91
C ILE A 48 -29.92 -2.44 2.88
N GLY A 49 -30.44 -3.57 3.40
CA GLY A 49 -31.88 -3.80 3.52
C GLY A 49 -32.58 -2.73 4.34
N LEU A 50 -32.07 -2.42 5.54
CA LEU A 50 -32.63 -1.37 6.39
C LEU A 50 -32.64 -0.01 5.68
N LYS A 51 -31.53 0.36 5.00
CA LYS A 51 -31.47 1.62 4.25
C LYS A 51 -32.47 1.67 3.10
N LEU A 52 -32.66 0.56 2.38
CA LEU A 52 -33.68 0.49 1.32
C LEU A 52 -35.09 0.60 1.90
N TYR A 53 -35.36 -0.05 3.03
CA TYR A 53 -36.66 0.05 3.71
C TYR A 53 -37.00 1.50 4.09
N GLU A 54 -36.02 2.22 4.67
CA GLU A 54 -36.13 3.65 5.01
C GLU A 54 -36.46 4.53 3.80
N THR A 55 -36.02 4.15 2.59
CA THR A 55 -36.35 4.88 1.35
C THR A 55 -37.73 4.58 0.79
N GLY A 56 -38.51 3.70 1.42
CA GLY A 56 -39.85 3.30 0.93
C GLY A 56 -39.85 2.03 0.08
N TYR A 57 -38.73 1.30 -0.02
CA TYR A 57 -38.71 -0.01 -0.68
C TYR A 57 -39.45 -1.05 0.18
N ARG A 58 -40.19 -1.95 -0.46
CA ARG A 58 -41.10 -2.91 0.19
C ARG A 58 -40.84 -4.37 -0.14
N PHE A 59 -39.71 -4.69 -0.79
CA PHE A 59 -39.22 -6.07 -0.95
C PHE A 59 -40.25 -7.04 -1.55
N ALA A 60 -41.06 -6.58 -2.51
CA ALA A 60 -42.06 -7.41 -3.19
C ALA A 60 -41.46 -8.37 -4.23
N SER A 61 -40.14 -8.34 -4.43
CA SER A 61 -39.40 -9.20 -5.36
C SER A 61 -38.31 -9.97 -4.62
N ASP A 62 -37.93 -11.13 -5.14
CA ASP A 62 -36.82 -11.95 -4.62
C ASP A 62 -35.41 -11.39 -4.93
N GLU A 63 -35.32 -10.23 -5.58
CA GLU A 63 -34.04 -9.56 -5.83
C GLU A 63 -33.34 -9.15 -4.53
N ARG A 64 -32.02 -9.39 -4.47
CA ARG A 64 -31.18 -9.06 -3.31
C ARG A 64 -30.00 -8.18 -3.69
N ALA A 65 -29.40 -7.55 -2.68
CA ALA A 65 -28.09 -6.92 -2.83
C ALA A 65 -27.06 -7.99 -3.24
N GLN A 66 -26.29 -7.73 -4.30
CA GLN A 66 -25.30 -8.68 -4.83
C GLN A 66 -23.98 -8.58 -4.04
N VAL A 67 -24.07 -8.76 -2.73
CA VAL A 67 -22.92 -8.85 -1.82
C VAL A 67 -22.55 -10.32 -1.68
N TYR A 68 -21.28 -10.66 -1.86
CA TYR A 68 -20.80 -12.04 -1.87
C TYR A 68 -19.72 -12.30 -0.83
N LEU A 69 -19.76 -13.49 -0.22
CA LEU A 69 -18.72 -13.96 0.70
C LEU A 69 -17.55 -14.55 -0.11
N THR A 70 -16.54 -13.74 -0.42
CA THR A 70 -15.40 -14.14 -1.24
C THR A 70 -14.19 -13.23 -1.05
N ASN A 71 -13.00 -13.74 -1.34
CA ASN A 71 -11.80 -12.91 -1.44
C ASN A 71 -11.81 -12.15 -2.79
N ALA A 72 -11.90 -10.83 -2.73
CA ALA A 72 -11.88 -9.96 -3.92
C ALA A 72 -10.57 -10.05 -4.71
N LEU A 73 -9.44 -10.36 -4.04
CA LEU A 73 -8.11 -10.43 -4.64
C LEU A 73 -7.77 -11.80 -5.24
N GLU A 74 -8.70 -12.76 -5.17
CA GLU A 74 -8.57 -14.07 -5.83
C GLU A 74 -9.29 -14.08 -7.19
N PRO A 75 -8.86 -14.93 -8.14
CA PRO A 75 -9.52 -15.07 -9.42
C PRO A 75 -10.96 -15.62 -9.24
N PRO A 76 -11.78 -15.62 -10.31
CA PRO A 76 -13.03 -16.37 -10.31
C PRO A 76 -12.76 -17.83 -9.92
N PRO A 77 -13.51 -18.43 -8.97
CA PRO A 77 -13.32 -19.83 -8.63
C PRO A 77 -13.52 -20.74 -9.85
N GLU A 78 -12.69 -21.78 -9.95
CA GLU A 78 -12.86 -22.85 -10.93
C GLU A 78 -13.95 -23.81 -10.47
N ILE A 79 -14.91 -24.08 -11.35
CA ILE A 79 -16.11 -24.88 -11.05
C ILE A 79 -15.73 -26.32 -10.67
N SER A 80 -14.61 -26.84 -11.19
CA SER A 80 -14.09 -28.19 -10.96
C SER A 80 -13.52 -28.45 -9.56
N GLN A 81 -13.25 -27.40 -8.76
CA GLN A 81 -12.67 -27.56 -7.41
C GLN A 81 -13.71 -27.50 -6.28
N ILE A 82 -15.00 -27.34 -6.61
CA ILE A 82 -16.06 -27.21 -5.62
C ILE A 82 -16.78 -28.56 -5.48
N THR A 83 -16.10 -29.57 -4.93
CA THR A 83 -16.79 -30.67 -4.24
C THR A 83 -17.23 -30.13 -2.87
N MET A 84 -18.29 -29.33 -2.85
CA MET A 84 -18.96 -28.86 -1.64
C MET A 84 -20.36 -29.46 -1.59
N ASP A 85 -20.44 -30.79 -1.71
CA ASP A 85 -21.70 -31.55 -1.63
C ASP A 85 -22.43 -31.38 -0.30
N PHE A 86 -21.78 -30.79 0.71
CA PHE A 86 -22.34 -30.57 2.04
C PHE A 86 -23.15 -29.27 2.20
N LEU A 87 -23.04 -28.27 1.30
CA LEU A 87 -23.78 -26.99 1.43
C LEU A 87 -24.17 -26.38 0.06
N PRO A 88 -25.33 -26.75 -0.50
CA PRO A 88 -25.82 -26.24 -1.80
C PRO A 88 -25.95 -24.71 -1.89
N ALA A 89 -26.07 -24.01 -0.76
CA ALA A 89 -26.09 -22.54 -0.73
C ALA A 89 -24.70 -21.94 -1.03
N LEU A 90 -23.62 -22.53 -0.54
CA LEU A 90 -22.25 -22.06 -0.79
C LEU A 90 -21.81 -22.35 -2.23
N ALA A 91 -22.23 -23.49 -2.80
CA ALA A 91 -21.96 -23.81 -4.20
C ALA A 91 -22.60 -22.77 -5.14
N ARG A 92 -23.89 -22.44 -4.92
CA ARG A 92 -24.59 -21.39 -5.67
C ARG A 92 -23.94 -20.02 -5.51
N GLU A 93 -23.49 -19.68 -4.30
CA GLU A 93 -22.78 -18.43 -4.03
C GLU A 93 -21.45 -18.35 -4.81
N ALA A 94 -20.66 -19.43 -4.80
CA ALA A 94 -19.39 -19.51 -5.52
C ALA A 94 -19.57 -19.43 -7.05
N GLU A 95 -20.60 -20.10 -7.59
CA GLU A 95 -20.96 -20.01 -9.01
C GLU A 95 -21.33 -18.57 -9.40
N ALA A 96 -22.17 -17.91 -8.59
CA ALA A 96 -22.56 -16.52 -8.81
C ALA A 96 -21.35 -15.58 -8.79
N VAL A 97 -20.43 -15.75 -7.82
CA VAL A 97 -19.16 -15.01 -7.76
C VAL A 97 -18.34 -15.24 -9.03
N GLY A 98 -18.20 -16.49 -9.47
CA GLY A 98 -17.47 -16.85 -10.67
C GLY A 98 -18.00 -16.14 -11.91
N ARG A 99 -19.33 -16.17 -12.10
CA ARG A 99 -20.02 -15.47 -13.19
C ARG A 99 -19.79 -13.96 -13.14
N VAL A 100 -19.98 -13.35 -11.96
CA VAL A 100 -19.81 -11.90 -11.77
C VAL A 100 -18.40 -11.45 -12.07
N LYS A 101 -17.37 -12.11 -11.52
CA LYS A 101 -15.96 -11.72 -11.74
C LYS A 101 -15.51 -11.89 -13.20
N ARG A 102 -16.08 -12.86 -13.93
CA ARG A 102 -15.76 -13.11 -15.35
C ARG A 102 -16.45 -12.12 -16.29
N GLU A 103 -17.76 -11.98 -16.14
CA GLU A 103 -18.64 -11.39 -17.17
C GLU A 103 -18.95 -9.92 -16.92
N ARG A 104 -19.10 -9.50 -15.65
CA ARG A 104 -19.51 -8.12 -15.37
C ARG A 104 -18.38 -7.14 -15.66
N ARG A 105 -18.79 -5.91 -15.95
CA ARG A 105 -17.90 -4.75 -16.14
C ARG A 105 -18.32 -3.70 -15.13
N PHE A 106 -17.36 -3.24 -14.33
CA PHE A 106 -17.61 -2.29 -13.25
C PHE A 106 -17.08 -0.93 -13.65
N THR A 107 -17.99 0.03 -13.83
CA THR A 107 -17.65 1.41 -14.17
C THR A 107 -17.47 2.30 -12.94
N VAL A 108 -17.83 1.82 -11.75
CA VAL A 108 -17.62 2.52 -10.48
C VAL A 108 -17.11 1.53 -9.46
N VAL A 109 -15.97 1.84 -8.85
CA VAL A 109 -15.35 1.03 -7.80
C VAL A 109 -15.01 1.96 -6.63
N ILE A 110 -15.68 1.74 -5.49
CA ILE A 110 -15.53 2.55 -4.28
C ILE A 110 -15.25 1.66 -3.07
N GLY A 111 -14.61 2.20 -2.04
CA GLY A 111 -14.32 1.42 -0.83
C GLY A 111 -13.27 2.02 0.11
N ASN A 112 -13.15 1.39 1.26
CA ASN A 112 -12.08 1.60 2.23
C ASN A 112 -11.31 0.28 2.39
N PRO A 113 -10.34 -0.02 1.49
CA PRO A 113 -9.62 -1.29 1.53
C PRO A 113 -8.73 -1.38 2.79
N PRO A 114 -8.39 -2.58 3.28
CA PRO A 114 -7.58 -2.75 4.48
C PRO A 114 -6.13 -2.27 4.30
N TYR A 115 -5.52 -1.79 5.39
CA TYR A 115 -4.13 -1.30 5.43
C TYR A 115 -3.24 -2.31 6.18
N LEU A 116 -2.51 -3.16 5.45
CA LEU A 116 -1.74 -4.27 6.02
C LEU A 116 -0.47 -4.48 5.19
N GLY A 117 0.59 -3.75 5.54
CA GLY A 117 1.84 -3.68 4.77
C GLY A 117 2.57 -5.01 4.56
N GLU A 118 2.91 -5.74 5.63
CA GLU A 118 3.79 -6.92 5.55
C GLU A 118 3.06 -8.28 5.52
N ALA A 119 1.77 -8.35 5.91
CA ALA A 119 1.08 -9.63 6.15
C ALA A 119 0.23 -10.13 4.96
N GLY A 120 -0.08 -9.28 3.98
CA GLY A 120 -0.96 -9.63 2.87
C GLY A 120 -0.24 -10.35 1.75
N ARG A 121 0.25 -11.60 1.91
CA ARG A 121 0.54 -12.46 0.75
C ARG A 121 -0.79 -12.86 0.11
N GLY A 122 -1.42 -11.95 -0.63
CA GLY A 122 -2.54 -12.31 -1.51
C GLY A 122 -2.07 -13.27 -2.60
N GLY A 123 -3.01 -14.02 -3.19
CA GLY A 123 -2.74 -15.11 -4.14
C GLY A 123 -1.90 -14.73 -5.36
N GLU A 124 -1.45 -15.76 -6.08
CA GLU A 124 -0.61 -15.64 -7.27
C GLU A 124 -1.23 -14.73 -8.34
N TRP A 125 -2.56 -14.75 -8.47
CA TRP A 125 -3.28 -13.95 -9.45
C TRP A 125 -3.07 -12.44 -9.25
N ILE A 126 -3.33 -11.92 -8.06
CA ILE A 126 -3.13 -10.49 -7.78
C ILE A 126 -1.66 -10.11 -7.79
N ALA A 127 -0.77 -11.01 -7.35
CA ALA A 127 0.67 -10.79 -7.39
C ALA A 127 1.18 -10.66 -8.84
N SER A 128 0.65 -11.47 -9.76
CA SER A 128 0.96 -11.41 -11.19
C SER A 128 0.37 -10.15 -11.83
N LEU A 129 -0.87 -9.79 -11.48
CA LEU A 129 -1.52 -8.58 -11.99
C LEU A 129 -0.77 -7.31 -11.58
N MET A 130 -0.25 -7.27 -10.36
CA MET A 130 0.61 -6.19 -9.87
C MET A 130 1.92 -6.08 -10.66
N ARG A 131 2.43 -7.19 -11.21
CA ARG A 131 3.63 -7.25 -12.08
C ARG A 131 3.29 -7.11 -13.58
N GLY A 132 2.07 -6.69 -13.91
CA GLY A 132 1.66 -6.43 -15.28
C GLY A 132 1.32 -7.69 -16.09
N MET A 133 0.84 -8.75 -15.42
CA MET A 133 0.41 -9.98 -16.09
C MET A 133 -0.96 -10.43 -15.57
N GLU A 134 -1.95 -10.49 -16.44
CA GLU A 134 -3.25 -11.08 -16.13
C GLU A 134 -3.17 -12.61 -16.28
N LEU A 135 -3.53 -13.35 -15.23
CA LEU A 135 -3.66 -14.80 -15.27
C LEU A 135 -5.14 -15.23 -15.37
N PRO A 136 -5.44 -16.35 -16.05
CA PRO A 136 -4.52 -17.26 -16.73
C PRO A 136 -4.22 -16.87 -18.19
N SER A 137 -4.85 -15.81 -18.72
CA SER A 137 -4.74 -15.40 -20.13
C SER A 137 -3.32 -14.99 -20.55
N LYS A 138 -2.41 -14.72 -19.59
CA LYS A 138 -1.06 -14.18 -19.79
C LYS A 138 -1.06 -12.88 -20.60
N ARG A 139 -2.14 -12.11 -20.51
CA ARG A 139 -2.24 -10.80 -21.16
C ARG A 139 -1.40 -9.80 -20.39
N ARG A 140 -0.53 -9.07 -21.10
CA ARG A 140 0.23 -7.96 -20.50
C ARG A 140 -0.70 -6.83 -20.10
N THR A 141 -0.47 -6.28 -18.92
CA THR A 141 -1.16 -5.11 -18.36
C THR A 141 -0.14 -4.15 -17.75
N LEU A 142 -0.59 -2.98 -17.29
CA LEU A 142 0.28 -2.06 -16.57
C LEU A 142 0.79 -2.71 -15.26
N SER A 143 2.07 -2.46 -14.96
CA SER A 143 2.79 -3.00 -13.81
C SER A 143 3.08 -1.90 -12.79
N TYR A 144 2.99 -2.23 -11.50
CA TYR A 144 3.40 -1.34 -10.40
C TYR A 144 4.89 -1.50 -10.06
N PHE A 145 5.57 -2.45 -10.69
CA PHE A 145 7.00 -2.73 -10.51
C PHE A 145 7.86 -2.31 -11.72
N GLU A 146 7.25 -1.62 -12.69
CA GLU A 146 7.92 -1.14 -13.89
C GLU A 146 7.47 0.30 -14.21
N VAL A 147 8.32 1.03 -14.91
CA VAL A 147 7.98 2.29 -15.59
C VAL A 147 8.32 2.10 -17.05
N ASP A 148 7.32 2.23 -17.92
CA ASP A 148 7.49 2.06 -19.38
C ASP A 148 8.17 0.73 -19.76
N GLY A 149 7.75 -0.35 -19.08
CA GLY A 149 8.28 -1.71 -19.27
C GLY A 149 9.68 -1.94 -18.71
N LYS A 150 10.32 -0.93 -18.11
CA LYS A 150 11.63 -1.07 -17.44
C LYS A 150 11.43 -1.30 -15.95
N PRO A 151 12.18 -2.24 -15.33
CA PRO A 151 12.06 -2.50 -13.90
C PRO A 151 12.42 -1.27 -13.08
N LEU A 152 11.80 -1.15 -11.91
CA LEU A 152 12.16 -0.16 -10.90
C LEU A 152 13.59 -0.46 -10.36
N GLY A 153 14.38 0.60 -10.14
CA GLY A 153 15.71 0.53 -9.52
C GLY A 153 15.67 0.78 -8.01
N GLU A 154 14.48 1.01 -7.47
CA GLU A 154 14.24 1.33 -6.07
C GLU A 154 14.51 0.13 -5.16
N ARG A 155 15.31 0.38 -4.12
CA ARG A 155 15.64 -0.64 -3.11
C ARG A 155 14.41 -0.84 -2.21
N ASN A 156 14.04 -2.11 -1.99
CA ASN A 156 12.99 -2.54 -1.05
C ASN A 156 11.53 -2.17 -1.43
N PRO A 157 10.95 -2.72 -2.52
CA PRO A 157 9.60 -2.43 -2.97
C PRO A 157 8.50 -3.09 -2.10
N LYS A 158 8.79 -3.39 -0.83
CA LYS A 158 7.90 -4.11 0.08
C LYS A 158 6.54 -3.42 0.20
N TRP A 159 6.53 -2.10 0.39
CA TRP A 159 5.31 -1.31 0.61
C TRP A 159 4.35 -1.31 -0.59
N VAL A 160 4.84 -1.57 -1.81
CA VAL A 160 4.00 -1.75 -2.99
C VAL A 160 3.09 -2.99 -2.87
N ASN A 161 3.41 -3.93 -1.98
CA ASN A 161 2.63 -5.14 -1.77
C ASN A 161 1.52 -5.01 -0.71
N ASP A 162 1.36 -3.83 -0.09
CA ASP A 162 0.29 -3.56 0.88
C ASP A 162 -1.10 -3.85 0.26
N LEU A 163 -2.05 -4.30 1.08
CA LEU A 163 -3.38 -4.67 0.62
C LEU A 163 -4.10 -3.52 -0.09
N TYR A 164 -4.04 -2.28 0.42
CA TYR A 164 -4.72 -1.15 -0.24
C TYR A 164 -4.19 -0.92 -1.67
N VAL A 165 -2.90 -1.20 -1.91
CA VAL A 165 -2.28 -1.09 -3.24
C VAL A 165 -2.81 -2.17 -4.16
N ARG A 166 -2.94 -3.40 -3.66
CA ARG A 166 -3.54 -4.53 -4.39
C ARG A 166 -5.00 -4.24 -4.76
N PHE A 167 -5.78 -3.70 -3.83
CA PHE A 167 -7.15 -3.28 -4.12
C PHE A 167 -7.21 -2.12 -5.12
N THR A 168 -6.26 -1.19 -5.05
CA THR A 168 -6.14 -0.12 -6.05
C THR A 168 -5.82 -0.69 -7.44
N ARG A 169 -4.89 -1.66 -7.53
CA ARG A 169 -4.57 -2.36 -8.78
C ARG A 169 -5.76 -3.15 -9.33
N LEU A 170 -6.52 -3.82 -8.46
CA LEU A 170 -7.75 -4.51 -8.82
C LEU A 170 -8.78 -3.53 -9.38
N SER A 171 -9.02 -2.41 -8.68
CA SER A 171 -9.93 -1.37 -9.15
C SER A 171 -9.53 -0.81 -10.51
N GLN A 172 -8.25 -0.49 -10.68
CA GLN A 172 -7.68 -0.08 -11.97
C GLN A 172 -7.97 -1.14 -13.05
N TYR A 173 -7.68 -2.41 -12.77
CA TYR A 173 -7.91 -3.51 -13.72
C TYR A 173 -9.38 -3.66 -14.12
N LEU A 174 -10.31 -3.54 -13.16
CA LEU A 174 -11.75 -3.62 -13.45
C LEU A 174 -12.21 -2.45 -14.34
N ILE A 175 -11.72 -1.24 -14.08
CA ILE A 175 -12.04 -0.05 -14.87
C ILE A 175 -11.39 -0.10 -16.26
N GLU A 176 -10.15 -0.59 -16.37
CA GLU A 176 -9.48 -0.84 -17.65
C GLU A 176 -10.28 -1.81 -18.52
N ARG A 177 -10.79 -2.91 -17.94
CA ARG A 177 -11.66 -3.87 -18.64
C ARG A 177 -13.01 -3.29 -19.03
N ALA A 178 -13.52 -2.32 -18.25
CA ALA A 178 -14.76 -1.62 -18.59
C ALA A 178 -14.57 -0.54 -19.67
N GLY A 179 -13.34 -0.11 -19.92
CA GLY A 179 -12.99 0.94 -20.90
C GLY A 179 -13.24 2.37 -20.40
N LEU A 180 -14.11 2.55 -19.42
CA LEU A 180 -14.40 3.81 -18.74
C LEU A 180 -14.81 3.55 -17.29
N GLY A 181 -14.63 4.54 -16.42
CA GLY A 181 -15.13 4.42 -15.05
C GLY A 181 -14.47 5.33 -14.04
N VAL A 182 -14.86 5.14 -12.78
CA VAL A 182 -14.45 5.94 -11.63
C VAL A 182 -13.95 5.03 -10.51
N HIS A 183 -12.76 5.34 -10.01
CA HIS A 183 -12.18 4.83 -8.78
C HIS A 183 -12.41 5.86 -7.67
N GLY A 184 -12.83 5.42 -6.49
CA GLY A 184 -13.00 6.29 -5.32
C GLY A 184 -12.71 5.59 -4.00
N PHE A 185 -11.47 5.63 -3.53
CA PHE A 185 -11.05 4.99 -2.28
C PHE A 185 -10.56 6.01 -1.25
N ILE A 186 -10.69 5.63 0.03
CA ILE A 186 -9.91 6.21 1.13
C ILE A 186 -8.83 5.20 1.55
N THR A 187 -7.56 5.59 1.48
CA THR A 187 -6.41 4.70 1.71
C THR A 187 -5.31 5.39 2.49
N ASN A 188 -4.30 4.64 2.93
CA ASN A 188 -3.05 5.21 3.40
C ASN A 188 -2.45 6.14 2.33
N HIS A 189 -2.09 7.36 2.70
CA HIS A 189 -1.65 8.40 1.77
C HIS A 189 -0.21 8.23 1.23
N GLY A 190 0.52 7.19 1.66
CA GLY A 190 1.92 6.99 1.32
C GLY A 190 2.18 6.87 -0.20
N TYR A 191 1.21 6.42 -1.00
CA TYR A 191 1.37 6.31 -2.45
C TYR A 191 1.54 7.67 -3.15
N ILE A 192 1.14 8.77 -2.51
CA ILE A 192 1.20 10.13 -3.08
C ILE A 192 2.65 10.56 -3.31
N ASP A 193 3.53 10.31 -2.33
CA ASP A 193 4.86 10.90 -2.26
C ASP A 193 6.01 9.92 -2.07
N ASN A 194 5.76 8.73 -1.53
CA ASN A 194 6.85 7.82 -1.18
C ASN A 194 7.56 7.29 -2.45
N PRO A 195 8.90 7.37 -2.53
CA PRO A 195 9.67 6.92 -3.69
C PRO A 195 9.37 5.50 -4.15
N THR A 196 9.03 4.58 -3.24
CA THR A 196 8.78 3.17 -3.60
C THR A 196 7.56 2.96 -4.48
N PHE A 197 6.64 3.93 -4.55
CA PHE A 197 5.39 3.85 -5.31
C PHE A 197 5.49 4.47 -6.72
N ARG A 198 6.69 4.77 -7.22
CA ARG A 198 6.87 5.40 -8.54
C ARG A 198 6.19 4.62 -9.67
N GLY A 199 6.35 3.29 -9.71
CA GLY A 199 5.70 2.44 -10.71
C GLY A 199 4.17 2.44 -10.60
N MET A 200 3.63 2.44 -9.38
CA MET A 200 2.19 2.58 -9.13
C MET A 200 1.68 3.93 -9.67
N ARG A 201 2.33 5.04 -9.31
CA ARG A 201 1.91 6.38 -9.79
C ARG A 201 1.97 6.48 -11.31
N TRP A 202 3.02 5.97 -11.94
CA TRP A 202 3.11 5.89 -13.41
C TRP A 202 1.96 5.07 -14.02
N ALA A 203 1.66 3.90 -13.46
CA ALA A 203 0.57 3.05 -13.96
C ALA A 203 -0.80 3.72 -13.78
N LEU A 204 -1.05 4.43 -12.68
CA LEU A 204 -2.27 5.19 -12.46
C LEU A 204 -2.41 6.35 -13.47
N LEU A 205 -1.34 7.11 -13.69
CA LEU A 205 -1.31 8.18 -14.68
C LEU A 205 -1.57 7.65 -16.09
N ALA A 206 -1.09 6.44 -16.40
CA ALA A 206 -1.32 5.80 -17.70
C ALA A 206 -2.76 5.29 -17.85
N ALA A 207 -3.40 4.86 -16.76
CA ALA A 207 -4.72 4.25 -16.78
C ALA A 207 -5.88 5.26 -16.77
N PHE A 208 -5.71 6.38 -16.06
CA PHE A 208 -6.75 7.38 -15.76
C PHE A 208 -6.44 8.75 -16.37
N ASP A 209 -7.45 9.41 -16.95
CA ASP A 209 -7.30 10.72 -17.58
C ASP A 209 -7.36 11.88 -16.56
N ARG A 210 -7.99 11.66 -15.40
CA ARG A 210 -8.05 12.63 -14.31
C ARG A 210 -7.80 11.93 -12.99
N ILE A 211 -6.92 12.51 -12.18
CA ILE A 211 -6.60 12.03 -10.84
C ILE A 211 -6.78 13.21 -9.89
N ALA A 212 -7.61 13.04 -8.88
CA ALA A 212 -7.78 14.01 -7.81
C ALA A 212 -7.52 13.33 -6.48
N VAL A 213 -6.67 13.93 -5.65
CA VAL A 213 -6.29 13.40 -4.33
C VAL A 213 -6.55 14.45 -3.27
N VAL A 214 -7.37 14.11 -2.28
CA VAL A 214 -7.51 14.89 -1.04
C VAL A 214 -6.68 14.21 0.03
N ASP A 215 -5.52 14.77 0.35
CA ASP A 215 -4.67 14.29 1.44
C ASP A 215 -5.26 14.78 2.77
N LEU A 216 -5.72 13.85 3.59
CA LEU A 216 -6.31 14.14 4.90
C LEU A 216 -5.24 14.11 6.00
N HIS A 217 -3.98 13.86 5.66
CA HIS A 217 -2.86 13.81 6.60
C HIS A 217 -3.14 12.94 7.82
N GLY A 218 -2.77 13.38 9.02
CA GLY A 218 -2.91 12.65 10.27
C GLY A 218 -1.80 11.61 10.48
N ASN A 219 -0.64 11.78 9.86
CA ASN A 219 0.46 10.83 9.97
C ASN A 219 1.38 11.14 11.16
N THR A 220 1.12 10.50 12.29
CA THR A 220 1.94 10.68 13.50
C THR A 220 3.32 10.02 13.38
N LYS A 221 3.47 9.00 12.52
CA LYS A 221 4.77 8.32 12.27
C LYS A 221 5.74 9.19 11.50
N LYS A 222 5.26 9.92 10.51
CA LYS A 222 6.03 10.93 9.75
C LYS A 222 6.28 12.19 10.57
N LYS A 223 5.58 12.37 11.71
CA LYS A 223 5.56 13.61 12.50
C LYS A 223 5.22 14.82 11.62
N GLU A 224 4.17 14.67 10.82
CA GLU A 224 3.71 15.75 9.96
C GLU A 224 3.29 16.95 10.80
N VAL A 225 3.68 18.14 10.33
CA VAL A 225 3.32 19.41 10.95
C VAL A 225 2.57 20.21 9.90
N PRO A 226 1.32 20.63 10.19
CA PRO A 226 0.60 21.57 9.34
C PRO A 226 1.42 22.81 9.00
N PRO A 227 1.23 23.43 7.84
CA PRO A 227 1.92 24.67 7.48
C PRO A 227 1.70 25.82 8.47
N ASP A 228 0.58 25.84 9.19
CA ASP A 228 0.26 26.83 10.22
C ASP A 228 0.81 26.48 11.61
N GLY A 229 1.52 25.35 11.75
CA GLY A 229 2.03 24.83 13.02
C GLY A 229 0.96 24.30 13.96
N GLY A 230 -0.30 24.21 13.50
CA GLY A 230 -1.43 23.75 14.29
C GLY A 230 -1.40 22.26 14.59
N ARG A 231 -2.43 21.80 15.31
CA ARG A 231 -2.64 20.38 15.57
C ARG A 231 -3.29 19.72 14.36
N ASP A 232 -2.78 18.54 13.99
CA ASP A 232 -3.38 17.69 12.97
C ASP A 232 -3.86 16.37 13.56
N GLU A 233 -5.10 15.98 13.24
CA GLU A 233 -5.71 14.75 13.71
C GLU A 233 -6.09 13.84 12.55
N ASN A 234 -5.83 12.55 12.70
CA ASN A 234 -6.28 11.56 11.73
C ASN A 234 -7.82 11.40 11.80
N VAL A 235 -8.45 11.18 10.65
CA VAL A 235 -9.90 10.91 10.56
C VAL A 235 -10.29 9.52 11.08
N PHE A 236 -9.33 8.61 11.24
CA PHE A 236 -9.50 7.34 11.93
C PHE A 236 -8.61 7.30 13.18
N ASP A 237 -8.87 6.34 14.08
CA ASP A 237 -8.02 6.09 15.25
C ASP A 237 -6.78 5.26 14.88
N ILE A 238 -5.95 5.79 13.98
CA ILE A 238 -4.72 5.16 13.46
C ILE A 238 -3.57 6.17 13.36
N GLU A 239 -2.34 5.66 13.20
CA GLU A 239 -1.11 6.47 13.16
C GLU A 239 -0.67 6.85 11.73
N GLN A 240 -1.11 6.10 10.72
CA GLN A 240 -0.77 6.34 9.33
C GLN A 240 -1.71 7.37 8.73
N GLY A 241 -1.17 8.35 8.01
CA GLY A 241 -1.99 9.34 7.32
C GLY A 241 -2.82 8.71 6.20
N VAL A 242 -3.97 9.32 5.92
CA VAL A 242 -4.93 8.83 4.92
C VAL A 242 -5.29 9.87 3.88
N ALA A 243 -5.68 9.42 2.70
CA ALA A 243 -6.10 10.27 1.59
C ALA A 243 -7.28 9.65 0.85
N ILE A 244 -8.11 10.51 0.27
CA ILE A 244 -9.19 10.13 -0.64
C ILE A 244 -8.66 10.28 -2.08
N GLY A 245 -8.57 9.17 -2.81
CA GLY A 245 -8.21 9.12 -4.22
C GLY A 245 -9.43 8.98 -5.11
N LEU A 246 -9.62 9.92 -6.04
CA LEU A 246 -10.70 9.94 -7.03
C LEU A 246 -10.11 9.93 -8.45
N PHE A 247 -10.18 8.80 -9.15
CA PHE A 247 -9.57 8.64 -10.48
C PHE A 247 -10.62 8.34 -11.54
N VAL A 248 -10.54 9.00 -12.69
CA VAL A 248 -11.54 8.91 -13.76
C VAL A 248 -10.90 8.48 -15.06
N LYS A 249 -11.47 7.46 -15.69
CA LYS A 249 -11.19 7.01 -17.05
C LYS A 249 -12.37 7.35 -17.96
N SER A 250 -12.11 8.10 -19.02
CA SER A 250 -13.09 8.53 -20.02
C SER A 250 -13.00 7.64 -21.26
N SER A 251 -14.13 7.43 -21.94
CA SER A 251 -14.20 6.61 -23.17
C SER A 251 -13.44 7.20 -24.37
N ALA A 252 -13.08 8.48 -24.32
CA ALA A 252 -12.44 9.22 -25.42
C ALA A 252 -10.92 8.98 -25.57
N GLY A 253 -10.31 8.14 -24.73
CA GLY A 253 -8.88 7.79 -24.84
C GLY A 253 -8.65 6.63 -25.79
N GLY A 254 -8.50 6.93 -27.09
CA GLY A 254 -8.21 5.93 -28.13
C GLY A 254 -7.00 5.03 -27.84
N GLU A 255 -7.01 3.85 -28.45
CA GLU A 255 -5.95 2.84 -28.47
C GLU A 255 -4.68 3.42 -29.11
N GLY A 256 -3.91 4.16 -28.34
CA GLY A 256 -2.60 4.68 -28.72
C GLY A 256 -1.84 4.99 -27.45
N ARG A 257 -0.56 4.58 -27.40
CA ARG A 257 0.35 4.85 -26.27
C ARG A 257 0.38 6.35 -25.97
N LYS A 258 -0.45 6.81 -25.04
CA LYS A 258 -0.39 8.18 -24.51
C LYS A 258 0.96 8.34 -23.79
N ARG A 259 1.66 9.46 -24.01
CA ARG A 259 2.75 9.87 -23.12
C ARG A 259 2.16 10.10 -21.73
N VAL A 260 2.43 9.16 -20.82
CA VAL A 260 1.78 8.98 -19.51
C VAL A 260 1.77 10.24 -18.64
N ALA A 261 2.80 11.09 -18.71
CA ALA A 261 2.92 12.28 -17.86
C ALA A 261 2.18 13.52 -18.41
N ALA A 262 1.96 13.64 -19.72
CA ALA A 262 1.48 14.88 -20.34
C ALA A 262 -0.04 14.93 -20.57
N ALA A 263 -0.75 13.81 -20.41
CA ALA A 263 -2.16 13.70 -20.79
C ALA A 263 -3.15 13.69 -19.61
N SER A 264 -2.67 13.35 -18.40
CA SER A 264 -3.53 13.13 -17.23
C SER A 264 -3.56 14.38 -16.36
N ARG A 265 -4.76 14.89 -16.08
CA ARG A 265 -4.93 16.07 -15.22
C ARG A 265 -4.88 15.64 -13.76
N VAL A 266 -3.86 16.08 -13.03
CA VAL A 266 -3.66 15.72 -11.63
C VAL A 266 -3.94 16.92 -10.73
N ARG A 267 -4.76 16.70 -9.71
CA ARG A 267 -5.12 17.70 -8.71
C ARG A 267 -4.89 17.17 -7.31
N HIS A 268 -4.40 18.03 -6.44
CA HIS A 268 -4.14 17.73 -5.04
C HIS A 268 -4.82 18.77 -4.14
N SER A 269 -5.30 18.34 -2.99
CA SER A 269 -5.75 19.21 -1.92
C SER A 269 -5.24 18.67 -0.59
N ASP A 270 -4.51 19.49 0.15
CA ASP A 270 -4.17 19.22 1.54
C ASP A 270 -5.37 19.59 2.43
N LEU A 271 -5.71 18.73 3.39
CA LEU A 271 -6.75 18.99 4.38
C LEU A 271 -6.21 18.70 5.79
N TRP A 272 -5.54 19.70 6.35
CA TRP A 272 -5.00 19.71 7.72
C TRP A 272 -6.08 20.07 8.76
N GLY A 273 -5.82 19.71 10.02
CA GLY A 273 -6.53 20.22 11.19
C GLY A 273 -7.17 19.14 12.08
N ALA A 274 -8.12 19.56 12.91
CA ALA A 274 -8.86 18.66 13.80
C ALA A 274 -9.83 17.75 13.04
N ARG A 275 -10.12 16.57 13.59
CA ARG A 275 -10.97 15.53 12.97
C ARG A 275 -12.34 16.06 12.55
N GLU A 276 -13.03 16.76 13.44
CA GLU A 276 -14.35 17.35 13.18
C GLU A 276 -14.31 18.43 12.08
N GLY A 277 -13.23 19.23 12.06
CA GLY A 277 -13.01 20.23 11.01
C GLY A 277 -12.88 19.59 9.63
N LYS A 278 -12.16 18.45 9.55
CA LYS A 278 -12.05 17.66 8.31
C LYS A 278 -13.40 17.14 7.86
N TYR A 279 -14.20 16.57 8.77
CA TYR A 279 -15.55 16.07 8.45
C TYR A 279 -16.47 17.16 7.90
N SER A 280 -16.50 18.32 8.57
CA SER A 280 -17.31 19.47 8.12
C SER A 280 -16.94 19.92 6.71
N ARG A 281 -15.63 19.98 6.39
CA ARG A 281 -15.14 20.31 5.05
C ARG A 281 -15.53 19.25 4.02
N LEU A 282 -15.40 17.97 4.36
CA LEU A 282 -15.73 16.85 3.47
C LEU A 282 -17.22 16.79 3.11
N LEU A 283 -18.12 17.18 4.01
CA LEU A 283 -19.56 17.29 3.72
C LEU A 283 -19.87 18.33 2.62
N GLY A 284 -18.97 19.29 2.39
CA GLY A 284 -19.07 20.25 1.28
C GLY A 284 -18.87 19.63 -0.11
N GLY A 285 -18.32 18.41 -0.18
CA GLY A 285 -18.06 17.67 -1.41
C GLY A 285 -16.95 18.26 -2.29
N VAL A 286 -16.64 17.55 -3.38
CA VAL A 286 -15.56 17.87 -4.35
C VAL A 286 -15.68 19.27 -4.94
N ALA A 287 -16.90 19.80 -5.08
CA ALA A 287 -17.15 21.12 -5.66
C ALA A 287 -16.65 22.27 -4.78
N ARG A 288 -16.47 22.06 -3.47
CA ARG A 288 -15.98 23.05 -2.51
C ARG A 288 -14.51 22.82 -2.12
N THR A 289 -13.86 21.82 -2.72
CA THR A 289 -12.45 21.53 -2.48
C THR A 289 -11.57 22.50 -3.27
N ALA A 290 -10.60 23.11 -2.60
CA ALA A 290 -9.58 23.94 -3.23
C ALA A 290 -8.48 23.05 -3.81
N TRP A 291 -8.28 23.09 -5.13
CA TRP A 291 -7.36 22.20 -5.82
C TRP A 291 -6.10 22.93 -6.27
N ALA A 292 -4.94 22.36 -5.98
CA ALA A 292 -3.69 22.67 -6.66
C ALA A 292 -3.53 21.72 -7.86
N GLU A 293 -3.22 22.28 -9.03
CA GLU A 293 -2.80 21.47 -10.19
C GLU A 293 -1.40 20.90 -9.92
N VAL A 294 -1.17 19.66 -10.33
CA VAL A 294 0.08 18.94 -10.14
C VAL A 294 0.64 18.55 -11.50
N ASP A 295 1.94 18.75 -11.69
CA ASP A 295 2.71 18.27 -12.84
C ASP A 295 3.56 17.06 -12.41
N PRO A 296 3.13 15.81 -12.67
CA PRO A 296 3.84 14.62 -12.23
C PRO A 296 5.11 14.39 -13.07
N ARG A 297 6.24 14.81 -12.53
CA ARG A 297 7.54 14.72 -13.23
C ARG A 297 8.10 13.28 -13.30
N PRO A 298 8.88 12.92 -14.34
CA PRO A 298 9.39 11.55 -14.54
C PRO A 298 10.28 10.97 -13.42
N SER A 299 10.90 11.82 -12.60
CA SER A 299 11.75 11.40 -11.47
C SER A 299 10.99 10.50 -10.50
N PHE A 300 9.79 10.93 -10.06
CA PHE A 300 8.99 10.22 -9.06
C PHE A 300 7.49 10.15 -9.38
N PHE A 301 6.99 10.89 -10.38
CA PHE A 301 5.58 11.02 -10.73
C PHE A 301 4.68 11.38 -9.54
N LEU A 302 5.13 12.26 -8.65
CA LEU A 302 4.41 12.61 -7.42
C LEU A 302 2.97 13.09 -7.71
N LEU A 303 2.02 12.71 -6.86
CA LEU A 303 0.61 13.14 -6.96
C LEU A 303 0.30 14.35 -6.07
N LYS A 304 1.33 15.07 -5.65
CA LYS A 304 1.25 16.31 -4.90
C LYS A 304 2.19 17.35 -5.49
N PRO A 305 1.96 18.65 -5.25
CA PRO A 305 2.89 19.69 -5.67
C PRO A 305 4.29 19.43 -5.15
N PHE A 306 5.27 19.53 -6.04
CA PHE A 306 6.69 19.43 -5.70
C PHE A 306 7.28 20.84 -5.65
N ALA A 307 7.78 21.23 -4.48
CA ALA A 307 8.36 22.56 -4.25
C ALA A 307 9.83 22.69 -4.66
N GLY A 308 10.47 21.59 -5.09
CA GLY A 308 11.87 21.59 -5.50
C GLY A 308 12.07 21.87 -6.99
N ASP A 309 13.31 22.22 -7.34
CA ASP A 309 13.75 22.26 -8.73
C ASP A 309 14.24 20.85 -9.14
N ASP A 310 13.64 20.30 -10.19
CA ASP A 310 13.99 18.97 -10.75
C ASP A 310 14.41 19.09 -12.23
N THR A 311 14.41 20.32 -12.76
CA THR A 311 14.54 20.62 -14.20
C THR A 311 15.49 21.79 -14.50
N GLY A 312 15.90 22.55 -13.49
CA GLY A 312 16.88 23.61 -13.59
C GLY A 312 18.22 23.22 -12.97
N GLU A 313 18.82 24.14 -12.22
CA GLU A 313 20.22 24.13 -11.79
C GLU A 313 20.63 22.80 -11.14
N TYR A 314 19.81 22.24 -10.24
CA TYR A 314 20.15 21.01 -9.51
C TYR A 314 20.47 19.82 -10.42
N SER A 315 19.75 19.68 -11.54
CA SER A 315 19.94 18.56 -12.48
C SER A 315 21.17 18.74 -13.38
N GLU A 316 21.78 19.93 -13.39
CA GLU A 316 23.03 20.21 -14.12
C GLU A 316 24.27 19.81 -13.31
N TRP A 317 24.16 19.69 -11.99
CA TRP A 317 25.26 19.28 -11.14
C TRP A 317 25.52 17.77 -11.22
N PRO A 318 26.80 17.33 -11.16
CA PRO A 318 27.14 15.91 -11.10
C PRO A 318 26.45 15.22 -9.92
N SER A 319 25.98 13.99 -10.14
CA SER A 319 25.31 13.23 -9.10
C SER A 319 26.29 12.89 -7.97
N ILE A 320 25.83 12.96 -6.71
CA ILE A 320 26.64 12.49 -5.56
C ILE A 320 27.08 11.03 -5.76
N ARG A 321 26.32 10.22 -6.49
CA ARG A 321 26.71 8.82 -6.80
C ARG A 321 27.84 8.71 -7.82
N GLU A 322 27.99 9.71 -8.68
CA GLU A 322 29.10 9.80 -9.63
C GLU A 322 30.36 10.30 -8.91
N VAL A 323 30.20 11.29 -8.02
CA VAL A 323 31.30 11.83 -7.20
C VAL A 323 31.78 10.83 -6.15
N LEU A 324 30.85 10.09 -5.53
CA LEU A 324 31.12 9.07 -4.50
C LEU A 324 30.64 7.70 -5.00
N PRO A 325 31.44 7.02 -5.85
CA PRO A 325 31.04 5.76 -6.49
C PRO A 325 30.85 4.61 -5.49
N VAL A 326 31.49 4.71 -4.32
CA VAL A 326 31.38 3.74 -3.23
C VAL A 326 30.52 4.36 -2.11
N SER A 327 29.30 3.87 -1.96
CA SER A 327 28.35 4.33 -0.95
C SER A 327 27.41 3.22 -0.48
N GLY A 328 26.81 3.38 0.69
CA GLY A 328 25.95 2.36 1.30
C GLY A 328 25.49 2.75 2.69
N THR A 329 24.80 1.82 3.35
CA THR A 329 24.27 2.03 4.69
C THR A 329 25.36 1.89 5.75
N GLY A 330 25.09 2.36 6.97
CA GLY A 330 25.92 2.02 8.13
C GLY A 330 25.86 0.54 8.48
N VAL A 331 26.72 0.13 9.42
CA VAL A 331 26.74 -1.22 10.00
C VAL A 331 25.37 -1.56 10.59
N ILE A 332 24.85 -2.75 10.30
CA ILE A 332 23.60 -3.27 10.90
C ILE A 332 23.91 -4.55 11.66
N THR A 333 23.91 -4.46 12.99
CA THR A 333 24.23 -5.60 13.86
C THR A 333 23.16 -6.69 13.82
N LYS A 334 21.88 -6.29 13.65
CA LYS A 334 20.65 -7.08 13.90
C LYS A 334 20.42 -7.45 15.37
N ARG A 335 21.39 -7.17 16.25
CA ARG A 335 21.43 -7.51 17.68
C ARG A 335 22.16 -6.42 18.48
N ASP A 336 21.68 -5.18 18.44
CA ASP A 336 22.39 -4.05 19.06
C ASP A 336 22.74 -4.30 20.54
N ARG A 337 21.81 -4.90 21.31
CA ARG A 337 22.03 -5.22 22.73
C ARG A 337 23.19 -6.21 22.96
N LEU A 338 23.42 -7.12 22.01
CA LEU A 338 24.53 -8.08 22.06
C LEU A 338 25.83 -7.44 21.57
N SER A 339 25.75 -6.63 20.51
CA SER A 339 26.93 -6.22 19.73
C SER A 339 27.49 -4.84 20.07
N ILE A 340 26.71 -3.94 20.68
CA ILE A 340 27.07 -2.53 20.89
C ILE A 340 27.20 -2.24 22.39
N HIS A 341 28.40 -1.82 22.83
CA HIS A 341 28.73 -1.60 24.24
C HIS A 341 29.35 -0.23 24.47
N PHE A 342 29.20 0.33 25.68
CA PHE A 342 29.83 1.61 26.03
C PHE A 342 31.34 1.50 26.24
N ASP A 343 31.82 0.32 26.59
CA ASP A 343 33.19 0.07 27.01
C ASP A 343 33.81 -1.09 26.19
N PRO A 344 35.11 -1.01 25.82
CA PRO A 344 35.75 -2.05 25.03
C PRO A 344 35.89 -3.38 25.78
N ASP A 345 36.08 -3.39 27.10
CA ASP A 345 36.12 -4.62 27.89
C ASP A 345 34.73 -5.26 27.97
N ALA A 346 33.66 -4.46 28.05
CA ALA A 346 32.29 -4.98 27.97
C ALA A 346 32.00 -5.66 26.62
N ALA A 347 32.45 -5.08 25.51
CA ALA A 347 32.34 -5.69 24.19
C ALA A 347 33.13 -7.01 24.11
N TRP A 348 34.36 -7.01 24.61
CA TRP A 348 35.22 -8.19 24.64
C TRP A 348 34.61 -9.32 25.48
N ASN A 349 34.23 -9.03 26.73
CA ASN A 349 33.66 -10.00 27.65
C ASN A 349 32.35 -10.58 27.11
N THR A 350 31.54 -9.77 26.41
CA THR A 350 30.31 -10.25 25.79
C THR A 350 30.60 -11.28 24.71
N VAL A 351 31.58 -11.02 23.85
CA VAL A 351 31.92 -11.89 22.72
C VAL A 351 32.57 -13.18 23.16
N THR A 352 33.50 -13.13 24.12
CA THR A 352 34.14 -14.33 24.66
C THR A 352 33.11 -15.22 25.36
N THR A 353 32.26 -14.64 26.20
CA THR A 353 31.15 -15.38 26.83
C THR A 353 30.22 -15.97 25.77
N PHE A 354 29.81 -15.19 24.77
CA PHE A 354 28.91 -15.65 23.70
C PHE A 354 29.51 -16.80 22.88
N ALA A 355 30.83 -16.82 22.69
CA ALA A 355 31.51 -17.87 21.96
C ALA A 355 31.43 -19.24 22.66
N GLU A 356 31.26 -19.26 23.99
CA GLU A 356 31.30 -20.47 24.81
C GLU A 356 29.91 -21.04 25.13
N LEU A 357 28.89 -20.19 25.17
CA LEU A 357 27.53 -20.60 25.54
C LEU A 357 26.82 -21.43 24.46
N SER A 358 25.96 -22.35 24.88
CA SER A 358 24.98 -22.96 23.98
C SER A 358 23.91 -21.94 23.54
N ASP A 359 23.15 -22.24 22.48
CA ASP A 359 22.08 -21.34 21.99
C ASP A 359 21.07 -20.99 23.10
N SER A 360 20.62 -22.00 23.86
CA SER A 360 19.66 -21.81 24.95
C SER A 360 20.19 -20.86 26.05
N GLU A 361 21.44 -21.05 26.46
CA GLU A 361 22.08 -20.22 27.48
C GLU A 361 22.32 -18.79 26.98
N ALA A 362 22.78 -18.64 25.73
CA ALA A 362 23.00 -17.34 25.12
C ALA A 362 21.70 -16.56 24.92
N ARG A 363 20.63 -17.23 24.47
CA ARG A 363 19.28 -16.62 24.35
C ARG A 363 18.77 -16.13 25.69
N THR A 364 18.97 -16.89 26.75
CA THR A 364 18.58 -16.51 28.11
C THR A 364 19.42 -15.34 28.62
N ARG A 365 20.76 -15.47 28.59
CA ARG A 365 21.69 -14.47 29.13
C ARG A 365 21.60 -13.13 28.43
N PHE A 366 21.63 -13.14 27.10
CA PHE A 366 21.64 -11.91 26.30
C PHE A 366 20.25 -11.46 25.86
N ARG A 367 19.19 -12.20 26.27
CA ARG A 367 17.79 -11.94 25.89
C ARG A 367 17.63 -11.85 24.37
N LEU A 368 18.20 -12.82 23.65
CA LEU A 368 18.20 -12.80 22.20
C LEU A 368 16.80 -13.12 21.65
N PRO A 369 16.27 -12.30 20.74
CA PRO A 369 15.02 -12.62 20.06
C PRO A 369 15.22 -13.78 19.07
N PRO A 370 14.13 -14.33 18.51
CA PRO A 370 14.20 -15.31 17.44
C PRO A 370 15.09 -14.87 16.27
N ASP A 371 15.67 -15.84 15.60
CA ASP A 371 16.57 -15.64 14.47
C ASP A 371 15.86 -14.94 13.30
N VAL A 372 16.63 -14.21 12.51
CA VAL A 372 16.13 -13.46 11.36
C VAL A 372 16.94 -13.80 10.12
N ARG A 373 16.41 -13.50 8.93
CA ARG A 373 17.05 -13.83 7.64
C ARG A 373 18.55 -13.47 7.56
N ASP A 374 18.93 -12.35 8.17
CA ASP A 374 20.29 -11.79 8.07
C ASP A 374 21.11 -11.96 9.37
N TRP A 375 20.62 -12.74 10.35
CA TRP A 375 21.34 -13.06 11.58
C TRP A 375 20.78 -14.34 12.20
N GLN A 376 21.64 -15.34 12.36
CA GLN A 376 21.33 -16.59 13.05
C GLN A 376 22.38 -16.84 14.14
N PHE A 377 21.96 -17.45 15.25
CA PHE A 377 22.85 -17.69 16.38
C PHE A 377 24.10 -18.48 15.95
N GLU A 378 23.90 -19.57 15.22
CA GLU A 378 24.97 -20.46 14.76
C GLU A 378 25.98 -19.73 13.89
N TRP A 379 25.52 -18.85 12.98
CA TRP A 379 26.42 -18.09 12.11
C TRP A 379 27.24 -17.07 12.90
N ALA A 380 26.61 -16.39 13.85
CA ALA A 380 27.27 -15.42 14.71
C ALA A 380 28.33 -16.08 15.60
N GLN A 381 28.01 -17.22 16.21
CA GLN A 381 28.96 -17.94 17.04
C GLN A 381 30.10 -18.53 16.22
N LYS A 382 29.79 -19.09 15.04
CA LYS A 382 30.81 -19.59 14.12
C LYS A 382 31.76 -18.49 13.67
N ASP A 383 31.26 -17.30 13.36
CA ASP A 383 32.09 -16.15 12.99
C ASP A 383 33.09 -15.78 14.10
N VAL A 384 32.61 -15.65 15.33
CA VAL A 384 33.48 -15.33 16.48
C VAL A 384 34.57 -16.39 16.64
N ARG A 385 34.22 -17.68 16.57
CA ARG A 385 35.19 -18.78 16.72
C ARG A 385 36.18 -18.86 15.55
N ASP A 386 35.69 -18.81 14.31
CA ASP A 386 36.51 -18.89 13.10
C ASP A 386 37.48 -17.70 12.98
N SER A 387 37.04 -16.50 13.39
CA SER A 387 37.87 -15.29 13.32
C SER A 387 39.07 -15.33 14.27
N GLY A 388 39.06 -16.24 15.24
CA GLY A 388 39.99 -16.23 16.37
C GLY A 388 39.67 -15.06 17.30
N PRO A 389 38.95 -15.28 18.42
CA PRO A 389 38.60 -14.23 19.36
C PRO A 389 39.81 -13.37 19.71
N SER A 390 39.80 -12.12 19.29
CA SER A 390 40.91 -11.20 19.49
C SER A 390 40.41 -9.81 19.86
N ARG A 391 41.03 -9.19 20.87
CA ARG A 391 40.75 -7.80 21.25
C ARG A 391 40.98 -6.82 20.09
N HIS A 392 41.79 -7.20 19.09
CA HIS A 392 41.96 -6.43 17.85
C HIS A 392 40.63 -6.21 17.10
N HIS A 393 39.67 -7.12 17.20
CA HIS A 393 38.37 -6.95 16.57
C HIS A 393 37.44 -6.02 17.36
N VAL A 394 37.78 -5.62 18.59
CA VAL A 394 37.03 -4.61 19.34
C VAL A 394 37.37 -3.23 18.76
N ARG A 395 36.40 -2.61 18.10
CA ARG A 395 36.55 -1.34 17.40
C ARG A 395 35.56 -0.30 17.89
N PRO A 396 35.94 0.99 17.93
CA PRO A 396 34.99 2.06 18.17
C PRO A 396 34.00 2.17 16.99
N ILE A 397 32.76 2.52 17.29
CA ILE A 397 31.70 2.80 16.31
C ILE A 397 30.89 4.00 16.77
N LEU A 398 30.50 4.86 15.83
CA LEU A 398 29.55 5.92 16.10
C LEU A 398 28.13 5.33 16.03
N TYR A 399 27.52 5.04 17.19
CA TYR A 399 26.21 4.39 17.26
C TYR A 399 25.06 5.36 16.95
N ARG A 400 25.19 6.59 17.45
CA ARG A 400 24.30 7.74 17.21
C ARG A 400 25.16 8.99 17.02
N PRO A 401 24.61 10.11 16.50
CA PRO A 401 25.37 11.36 16.41
C PRO A 401 25.99 11.70 17.76
N PHE A 402 27.32 11.83 17.77
CA PHE A 402 28.16 12.12 18.95
C PHE A 402 28.15 11.05 20.07
N ASP A 403 27.68 9.83 19.80
CA ASP A 403 27.68 8.68 20.73
C ASP A 403 28.66 7.61 20.25
N ARG A 404 29.88 7.63 20.80
CA ARG A 404 30.92 6.64 20.51
C ARG A 404 30.78 5.42 21.42
N ARG A 405 30.65 4.25 20.80
CA ARG A 405 30.52 2.94 21.44
C ARG A 405 31.55 1.96 20.88
N PHE A 406 31.51 0.72 21.32
CA PHE A 406 32.41 -0.36 20.91
C PHE A 406 31.63 -1.56 20.37
N VAL A 407 32.20 -2.20 19.35
CA VAL A 407 31.65 -3.36 18.67
C VAL A 407 32.77 -4.35 18.36
N TYR A 408 32.44 -5.65 18.34
CA TYR A 408 33.36 -6.68 17.83
C TYR A 408 33.12 -6.87 16.33
N TYR A 409 34.07 -6.42 15.53
CA TYR A 409 33.96 -6.30 14.08
C TYR A 409 34.96 -7.21 13.36
N THR A 410 34.46 -8.31 12.79
CA THR A 410 35.21 -9.27 11.97
C THR A 410 35.17 -8.93 10.48
N GLY A 411 34.19 -8.13 10.05
CA GLY A 411 33.89 -7.89 8.64
C GLY A 411 33.09 -9.02 7.97
N ARG A 412 32.78 -10.13 8.66
CA ARG A 412 32.03 -11.22 8.04
C ARG A 412 30.55 -10.90 7.90
N THR A 413 30.04 -10.91 6.67
CA THR A 413 28.60 -10.75 6.42
C THR A 413 27.82 -11.94 6.98
N ARG A 414 26.67 -11.68 7.62
CA ARG A 414 25.88 -12.68 8.35
C ARG A 414 26.69 -13.39 9.46
N GLY A 415 27.67 -12.70 10.04
CA GLY A 415 28.44 -13.18 11.19
C GLY A 415 27.90 -12.62 12.50
N PHE A 416 28.80 -12.32 13.45
CA PHE A 416 28.44 -11.67 14.72
C PHE A 416 27.70 -10.34 14.47
N ILE A 417 28.12 -9.63 13.42
CA ILE A 417 27.45 -8.47 12.85
C ILE A 417 26.72 -8.89 11.57
N GLY A 418 25.40 -8.72 11.53
CA GLY A 418 24.58 -9.16 10.39
C GLY A 418 24.99 -8.53 9.04
N TRP A 419 25.19 -7.22 9.01
CA TRP A 419 25.71 -6.46 7.86
C TRP A 419 26.86 -5.53 8.28
N PRO A 420 28.11 -5.97 8.12
CA PRO A 420 29.29 -5.19 8.51
C PRO A 420 29.68 -4.13 7.48
N VAL A 421 29.20 -4.22 6.23
CA VAL A 421 29.43 -3.23 5.17
C VAL A 421 30.94 -3.00 4.89
N VAL A 422 31.70 -4.09 4.79
CA VAL A 422 33.19 -4.07 4.67
C VAL A 422 33.68 -3.22 3.51
N GLY A 423 33.01 -3.26 2.35
CA GLY A 423 33.44 -2.48 1.18
C GLY A 423 33.47 -0.96 1.41
N ILE A 424 32.76 -0.45 2.43
CA ILE A 424 32.81 0.96 2.83
C ILE A 424 33.65 1.13 4.09
N MET A 425 33.44 0.26 5.08
CA MET A 425 34.14 0.34 6.36
C MET A 425 35.63 0.09 6.23
N GLY A 426 36.10 -0.60 5.19
CA GLY A 426 37.53 -0.74 4.88
C GLY A 426 38.25 0.60 4.79
N HIS A 427 37.60 1.63 4.20
CA HIS A 427 38.13 2.99 4.12
C HIS A 427 38.12 3.75 5.46
N MET A 428 37.31 3.32 6.43
CA MET A 428 37.21 3.93 7.76
C MET A 428 38.05 3.20 8.82
N LEU A 429 38.33 1.91 8.61
CA LEU A 429 39.03 1.04 9.56
C LEU A 429 40.51 0.87 9.25
N GLY A 430 40.90 0.92 7.97
CA GLY A 430 42.28 1.13 7.59
C GLY A 430 42.56 2.62 7.71
N GLY A 431 43.13 3.05 8.84
CA GLY A 431 43.57 4.44 8.99
C GLY A 431 44.32 4.86 7.72
N GLY A 432 43.88 5.96 7.13
CA GLY A 432 44.59 6.60 6.02
C GLY A 432 45.98 7.04 6.44
#